data_AF-A0A1X4HRU0-F1
#
_entry.id   AF-A0A1X4HRU0-F1
#
_cell.length_a   1.000
_cell.length_b   1.000
_cell.length_c   1.000
_cell.angle_alpha   90.00
_cell.angle_beta   90.00
_cell.angle_gamma   90.00
#
_symmetry.space_group_name_H-M   'P 1'
#
loop_
_entity.id
_entity.type
_entity.pdbx_description
1 polymer ?
#
loop_
_entity_poly.entity_id
_entity_poly.type
_entity_poly.pdbx_seq_one_letter_code
_entity_poly.pdbx_strand_id
1 'polypeptide(L)'
;VPAVGAVWGALDEYTPLLVRETGAADGTVPYLLLLIWAGATAGSLLAGEGERLGTAGLAALLAGSGLALAAGAADGTPWGLGLVALAFGGFQAATVLADARLQRRIEDTGRATLTSVAGLGTELATVAVYGGYALIASGGTHRTA
;
A
#
# COMPACT_ATOMS: atom_id res chain seq x y z
N VAL A 1 -9.15 4.49 -6.65
CA VAL A 1 -9.90 3.91 -5.52
C VAL A 1 -9.64 2.43 -5.49
N PRO A 2 -10.00 1.70 -6.56
CA PRO A 2 -9.15 0.73 -7.21
C PRO A 2 -8.11 -0.16 -6.50
N ALA A 3 -7.07 -0.37 -7.27
CA ALA A 3 -5.76 -0.85 -6.84
C ALA A 3 -5.21 -0.29 -5.50
N VAL A 4 -5.84 0.70 -4.86
CA VAL A 4 -5.38 1.31 -3.61
C VAL A 4 -5.92 0.60 -2.37
N GLY A 5 -7.18 0.15 -2.36
CA GLY A 5 -7.79 -0.47 -1.17
C GLY A 5 -7.25 -1.87 -0.86
N ALA A 6 -7.00 -2.66 -1.91
CA ALA A 6 -6.63 -4.06 -1.75
C ALA A 6 -5.20 -4.31 -1.25
N VAL A 7 -4.35 -3.28 -1.29
CA VAL A 7 -2.98 -3.34 -0.78
C VAL A 7 -2.98 -3.61 0.73
N TRP A 8 -3.99 -3.14 1.46
CA TRP A 8 -4.02 -3.19 2.94
C TRP A 8 -4.25 -4.58 3.53
N GLY A 9 -5.08 -5.41 2.90
CA GLY A 9 -5.39 -6.75 3.41
C GLY A 9 -4.16 -7.67 3.45
N ALA A 10 -3.33 -7.64 2.40
CA ALA A 10 -2.07 -8.38 2.37
C ALA A 10 -1.03 -7.76 3.31
N LEU A 11 -0.93 -6.43 3.35
CA LEU A 11 0.05 -5.75 4.19
C LEU A 11 -0.19 -6.01 5.68
N ASP A 12 -1.42 -5.95 6.18
CA ASP A 12 -1.70 -6.15 7.61
C ASP A 12 -1.33 -7.56 8.08
N GLU A 13 -1.59 -8.57 7.22
CA GLU A 13 -1.26 -9.97 7.48
C GLU A 13 0.27 -10.23 7.48
N TYR A 14 1.00 -9.68 6.50
CA TYR A 14 2.41 -10.01 6.29
C TYR A 14 3.42 -9.07 6.99
N THR A 15 3.01 -7.88 7.44
CA THR A 15 3.95 -6.93 8.06
C THR A 15 4.56 -7.44 9.38
N PRO A 16 3.81 -8.07 10.30
CA PRO A 16 4.40 -8.65 11.51
C PRO A 16 5.40 -9.78 11.19
N LEU A 17 5.15 -10.55 10.14
CA LEU A 17 6.07 -11.60 9.67
C LEU A 17 7.36 -10.99 9.13
N LEU A 18 7.25 -9.97 8.26
CA LEU A 18 8.40 -9.22 7.73
C LEU A 18 9.26 -8.65 8.86
N VAL A 19 8.65 -8.01 9.86
CA VAL A 19 9.39 -7.42 11.00
C VAL A 19 10.17 -8.49 11.77
N ARG A 20 9.59 -9.67 12.01
CA ARG A 20 10.28 -10.78 12.69
C ARG A 20 11.45 -11.32 11.85
N GLU A 21 11.27 -11.42 10.54
CA GLU A 21 12.31 -11.88 9.61
C GLU A 21 13.53 -10.96 9.57
N THR A 22 13.39 -9.68 9.96
CA THR A 22 14.54 -8.75 10.07
C THR A 22 15.48 -9.03 11.27
N GLY A 23 15.17 -10.02 12.11
CA GLY A 23 15.93 -10.34 13.33
C GLY A 23 15.63 -9.42 14.52
N ALA A 24 14.53 -8.67 14.47
CA ALA A 24 14.07 -7.84 15.58
C ALA A 24 13.69 -8.69 16.79
N ALA A 25 14.06 -8.25 18.00
CA ALA A 25 13.65 -8.93 19.23
C ALA A 25 12.12 -8.87 19.39
N ASP A 26 11.49 -9.94 19.90
CA ASP A 26 10.02 -10.02 20.03
C ASP A 26 9.40 -8.81 20.75
N GLY A 27 10.07 -8.29 21.78
CA GLY A 27 9.61 -7.11 22.51
C GLY A 27 9.64 -5.80 21.71
N THR A 28 10.40 -5.74 20.62
CA THR A 28 10.52 -4.56 19.74
C THR A 28 9.51 -4.54 18.59
N VAL A 29 8.95 -5.70 18.24
CA VAL A 29 7.99 -5.87 17.13
C VAL A 29 6.81 -4.88 17.21
N PRO A 30 6.14 -4.68 18.37
CA PRO A 30 5.01 -3.75 18.45
C PRO A 30 5.41 -2.30 18.14
N TYR A 31 6.61 -1.87 18.52
CA TYR A 31 7.10 -0.51 18.26
C TYR A 31 7.43 -0.29 16.78
N LEU A 32 7.96 -1.32 16.11
CA LEU A 32 8.25 -1.29 14.67
C LEU A 32 6.96 -1.28 13.85
N LEU A 33 5.94 -2.03 14.28
CA LEU A 33 4.60 -1.92 13.69
C LEU A 33 4.00 -0.52 13.89
N LEU A 34 4.16 0.04 15.10
CA LEU A 34 3.77 1.42 15.41
C LEU A 34 4.44 2.43 14.47
N LEU A 35 5.72 2.26 14.15
CA LEU A 35 6.44 3.11 13.20
C LEU A 35 5.81 3.04 11.80
N ILE A 36 5.48 1.84 11.32
CA ILE A 36 4.87 1.63 10.00
C ILE A 36 3.48 2.31 9.94
N TRP A 37 2.67 2.13 10.97
CA TRP A 37 1.35 2.76 11.10
C TRP A 37 1.44 4.27 11.34
N ALA A 38 2.49 4.77 11.99
CA ALA A 38 2.77 6.20 12.09
C ALA A 38 3.07 6.80 10.71
N GLY A 39 3.79 6.07 9.85
CA GLY A 39 3.99 6.43 8.44
C GLY A 39 2.66 6.54 7.69
N ALA A 40 1.80 5.52 7.80
CA ALA A 40 0.45 5.52 7.23
C ALA A 40 -0.38 6.74 7.72
N THR A 41 -0.33 7.02 9.02
CA THR A 41 -1.03 8.16 9.64
C THR A 41 -0.49 9.48 9.12
N ALA A 42 0.82 9.67 9.08
CA ALA A 42 1.44 10.87 8.52
C ALA A 42 1.05 11.08 7.06
N GLY A 43 1.02 10.02 6.26
CA GLY A 43 0.54 10.05 4.88
C GLY A 43 -0.90 10.54 4.77
N SER A 44 -1.78 10.10 5.66
CA SER A 44 -3.18 10.56 5.68
C SER A 44 -3.30 12.04 6.02
N LEU A 45 -2.49 12.55 6.95
CA LEU A 45 -2.47 13.97 7.33
C LEU A 45 -1.91 14.85 6.21
N LEU A 46 -0.90 14.36 5.48
CA LEU A 46 -0.28 15.07 4.36
C LEU A 46 -1.08 14.97 3.06
N ALA A 47 -2.15 14.16 3.03
CA ALA A 47 -2.95 13.96 1.83
C ALA A 47 -3.55 15.28 1.29
N GLY A 48 -3.90 16.22 2.17
CA GLY A 48 -4.40 17.55 1.77
C GLY A 48 -3.42 18.33 0.89
N GLU A 49 -2.11 18.23 1.17
CA GLU A 49 -1.06 18.87 0.36
C GLU A 49 -0.97 18.27 -1.05
N GLY A 50 -1.37 17.01 -1.20
CA GLY A 50 -1.39 16.28 -2.47
C GLY A 50 -2.61 16.55 -3.35
N GLU A 51 -3.55 17.41 -2.94
CA GLU A 51 -4.78 17.68 -3.72
C GLU A 51 -4.50 18.19 -5.13
N ARG A 52 -3.38 18.90 -5.31
CA ARG A 52 -2.94 19.46 -6.59
C ARG A 52 -2.31 18.43 -7.54
N LEU A 53 -2.03 17.21 -7.07
CA LEU A 53 -1.42 16.18 -7.90
C LEU A 53 -2.37 15.77 -9.03
N GLY A 54 -1.92 15.82 -10.28
CA GLY A 54 -2.67 15.23 -11.40
C GLY A 54 -2.72 13.70 -11.33
N THR A 55 -3.33 13.06 -12.32
CA THR A 55 -3.33 11.59 -12.47
C THR A 55 -1.90 11.03 -12.55
N ALA A 56 -1.01 11.70 -13.28
CA ALA A 56 0.40 11.31 -13.38
C ALA A 56 1.15 11.42 -12.05
N GLY A 57 0.84 12.43 -11.23
CA GLY A 57 1.42 12.59 -9.90
C GLY A 57 0.98 11.49 -8.92
N LEU A 58 -0.30 11.10 -8.98
CA LEU A 58 -0.81 9.97 -8.19
C LEU A 58 -0.16 8.64 -8.64
N ALA A 59 0.02 8.44 -9.95
CA ALA A 59 0.70 7.26 -10.48
C ALA A 59 2.19 7.21 -10.05
N ALA A 60 2.89 8.34 -10.10
CA ALA A 60 4.27 8.44 -9.64
C ALA A 60 4.40 8.19 -8.13
N LEU A 61 3.47 8.71 -7.32
CA LEU A 61 3.40 8.44 -5.88
C LEU A 61 3.25 6.94 -5.61
N LEU A 62 2.28 6.29 -6.26
CA LEU A 62 2.06 4.84 -6.13
C LEU A 62 3.27 4.02 -6.56
N ALA A 63 3.88 4.37 -7.70
CA ALA A 63 5.08 3.69 -8.18
C ALA A 63 6.27 3.88 -7.23
N GLY A 64 6.49 5.10 -6.74
CA GLY A 64 7.53 5.41 -5.76
C GLY A 64 7.34 4.66 -4.44
N SER A 65 6.11 4.62 -3.92
CA SER A 65 5.76 3.84 -2.72
C SER A 65 5.98 2.34 -2.94
N GLY A 66 5.61 1.81 -4.10
CA GLY A 66 5.88 0.42 -4.47
C GLY A 66 7.37 0.08 -4.51
N LEU A 67 8.18 0.95 -5.11
CA LEU A 67 9.63 0.78 -5.12
C LEU A 67 10.25 0.88 -3.72
N ALA A 68 9.80 1.81 -2.90
CA ALA A 68 10.24 1.93 -1.51
C ALA A 68 9.89 0.69 -0.68
N LEU A 69 8.68 0.14 -0.86
CA LEU A 69 8.27 -1.10 -0.22
C LEU A 69 9.15 -2.27 -0.65
N ALA A 70 9.38 -2.43 -1.95
CA ALA A 70 10.21 -3.50 -2.49
C ALA A 70 11.66 -3.42 -1.99
N ALA A 71 12.24 -2.21 -2.00
CA ALA A 71 13.59 -1.97 -1.50
C ALA A 71 13.69 -2.22 0.02
N GLY A 72 12.74 -1.73 0.81
CA GLY A 72 12.71 -1.92 2.25
C GLY A 72 12.51 -3.38 2.66
N ALA A 73 11.66 -4.12 1.95
CA ALA A 73 11.46 -5.54 2.19
C ALA A 73 12.68 -6.38 1.78
N ALA A 74 13.36 -6.02 0.69
CA ALA A 74 14.54 -6.73 0.21
C ALA A 74 15.79 -6.52 1.08
N ASP A 75 15.88 -5.40 1.81
CA ASP A 75 17.00 -5.09 2.70
C ASP A 75 17.14 -6.11 3.84
N GLY A 76 16.03 -6.66 4.35
CA GLY A 76 16.03 -7.69 5.38
C GLY A 76 16.58 -7.24 6.74
N THR A 77 16.81 -5.93 6.93
CA THR A 77 17.25 -5.36 8.21
C THR A 77 16.15 -4.50 8.83
N PRO A 78 16.21 -4.24 10.16
CA PRO A 78 15.27 -3.33 10.81
C PRO A 78 15.31 -1.90 10.25
N TRP A 79 16.39 -1.49 9.58
CA TRP A 79 16.49 -0.18 8.93
C TRP A 79 15.63 -0.08 7.67
N GLY A 80 15.51 -1.19 6.93
CA GLY A 80 14.59 -1.31 5.78
C GLY A 80 13.13 -1.03 6.13
N LEU A 81 12.74 -1.23 7.39
CA LEU A 81 11.39 -0.92 7.88
C LEU A 81 11.06 0.59 7.83
N GLY A 82 12.07 1.46 7.82
CA GLY A 82 11.87 2.90 7.57
C GLY A 82 11.34 3.17 6.16
N LEU A 83 11.86 2.46 5.15
CA LEU A 83 11.36 2.54 3.78
C LEU A 83 9.95 1.94 3.65
N VAL A 84 9.67 0.86 4.39
CA VAL A 84 8.33 0.26 4.48
C VAL A 84 7.33 1.27 5.08
N ALA A 85 7.68 1.94 6.19
CA ALA A 85 6.84 2.96 6.79
C ALA A 85 6.55 4.13 5.82
N LEU A 86 7.56 4.55 5.05
CA LEU A 86 7.43 5.59 4.04
C LEU A 86 6.50 5.16 2.90
N ALA A 87 6.62 3.91 2.45
CA ALA A 87 5.73 3.33 1.46
C ALA A 87 4.26 3.32 1.94
N PHE A 88 4.02 2.89 3.18
CA PHE A 88 2.69 2.90 3.80
C PHE A 88 2.08 4.30 3.86
N GLY A 89 2.90 5.32 4.19
CA GLY A 89 2.46 6.72 4.14
C GLY A 89 2.03 7.15 2.74
N GLY A 90 2.81 6.84 1.71
CA GLY A 90 2.45 7.20 0.34
C GLY A 90 1.22 6.44 -0.19
N PHE A 91 1.06 5.16 0.17
CA PHE A 91 -0.17 4.41 -0.13
C PHE A 91 -1.38 5.02 0.56
N GLN A 92 -1.29 5.37 1.85
CA GLN A 92 -2.40 6.02 2.56
C GLN A 92 -2.78 7.37 1.96
N ALA A 93 -1.79 8.20 1.62
CA ALA A 93 -2.05 9.48 0.97
C ALA A 93 -2.78 9.27 -0.37
N ALA A 94 -2.36 8.29 -1.17
CA ALA A 94 -3.02 7.94 -2.42
C ALA A 94 -4.46 7.44 -2.22
N THR A 95 -4.73 6.68 -1.14
CA THR A 95 -6.10 6.23 -0.78
C THR A 95 -6.99 7.43 -0.54
N VAL A 96 -6.59 8.31 0.37
CA VAL A 96 -7.36 9.48 0.79
C VAL A 96 -7.63 10.40 -0.41
N LEU A 97 -6.61 10.66 -1.23
CA LEU A 97 -6.75 11.49 -2.44
C LEU A 97 -7.69 10.87 -3.48
N ALA A 98 -7.60 9.55 -3.68
CA ALA A 98 -8.46 8.85 -4.63
C ALA A 98 -9.92 8.87 -4.17
N ASP A 99 -10.17 8.65 -2.88
CA ASP A 99 -11.51 8.67 -2.29
C ASP A 99 -12.10 10.08 -2.33
N ALA A 100 -11.34 11.10 -1.96
CA ALA A 100 -11.77 12.49 -2.02
C ALA A 100 -12.12 12.94 -3.46
N ARG A 101 -11.42 12.42 -4.48
CA ARG A 101 -11.73 12.68 -5.90
C ARG A 101 -12.98 11.94 -6.35
N LEU A 102 -13.16 10.69 -5.90
CA LEU A 102 -14.37 9.92 -6.20
C LEU A 102 -15.60 10.62 -5.59
N GLN A 103 -15.51 11.02 -4.33
CA GLN A 103 -16.59 11.73 -3.63
C GLN A 103 -16.97 13.04 -4.32
N ARG A 104 -16.00 13.84 -4.77
CA ARG A 104 -16.26 15.09 -5.51
C ARG A 104 -16.90 14.88 -6.89
N ARG A 105 -16.76 13.71 -7.50
CA ARG A 105 -17.34 13.41 -8.81
C ARG A 105 -18.76 12.84 -8.73
N ILE A 106 -19.25 12.52 -7.54
CA ILE A 106 -20.58 11.96 -7.34
C ILE A 106 -21.54 13.07 -6.88
N GLU A 107 -22.27 13.68 -7.82
CA GLU A 107 -23.21 14.78 -7.54
C GLU A 107 -24.70 14.34 -7.36
N ASP A 108 -25.16 13.13 -7.76
CA ASP A 108 -26.55 12.63 -7.52
C ASP A 108 -26.73 11.08 -7.69
N THR A 109 -27.87 10.52 -7.20
CA THR A 109 -28.66 9.25 -7.34
C THR A 109 -27.98 7.90 -7.71
N GLY A 110 -26.67 7.85 -7.96
CA GLY A 110 -25.92 6.61 -8.30
C GLY A 110 -24.77 6.29 -7.35
N ARG A 111 -24.67 6.99 -6.21
CA ARG A 111 -23.51 6.98 -5.31
C ARG A 111 -23.12 5.58 -4.84
N ALA A 112 -24.09 4.78 -4.41
CA ALA A 112 -23.82 3.40 -3.96
C ALA A 112 -23.24 2.54 -5.09
N THR A 113 -23.80 2.64 -6.30
CA THR A 113 -23.37 1.85 -7.46
C THR A 113 -21.98 2.23 -7.94
N LEU A 114 -21.66 3.53 -8.00
CA LEU A 114 -20.33 4.02 -8.41
C LEU A 114 -19.25 3.64 -7.41
N THR A 115 -19.54 3.70 -6.10
CA THR A 115 -18.61 3.20 -5.08
C THR A 115 -18.45 1.68 -5.17
N SER A 116 -19.52 0.93 -5.46
CA SER A 116 -19.42 -0.52 -5.70
C SER A 116 -18.62 -0.87 -6.96
N VAL A 117 -18.74 -0.13 -8.07
CA VAL A 117 -17.93 -0.35 -9.28
C VAL A 117 -16.47 0.03 -9.03
N ALA A 118 -16.23 1.09 -8.27
CA ALA A 118 -14.89 1.41 -7.79
C ALA A 118 -14.34 0.25 -6.93
N GLY A 119 -15.14 -0.27 -5.99
CA GLY A 119 -14.86 -1.46 -5.19
C GLY A 119 -14.53 -2.71 -6.04
N LEU A 120 -15.33 -2.98 -7.07
CA LEU A 120 -15.13 -4.11 -7.99
C LEU A 120 -13.83 -3.97 -8.78
N GLY A 121 -13.53 -2.76 -9.27
CA GLY A 121 -12.26 -2.50 -9.94
C GLY A 121 -11.07 -2.78 -9.02
N THR A 122 -11.27 -2.69 -7.70
CA THR A 122 -10.19 -2.80 -6.72
C THR A 122 -9.85 -4.24 -6.57
N GLU A 123 -10.87 -5.06 -6.35
CA GLU A 123 -10.76 -6.51 -6.37
C GLU A 123 -10.13 -7.03 -7.67
N LEU A 124 -10.55 -6.52 -8.83
CA LEU A 124 -9.97 -6.93 -10.11
C LEU A 124 -8.48 -6.59 -10.23
N ALA A 125 -8.08 -5.40 -9.78
CA ALA A 125 -6.67 -5.01 -9.75
C ALA A 125 -5.86 -5.89 -8.80
N THR A 126 -6.41 -6.24 -7.63
CA THR A 126 -5.80 -7.20 -6.68
C THR A 126 -5.56 -8.54 -7.33
N VAL A 127 -6.59 -9.09 -7.96
CA VAL A 127 -6.53 -10.40 -8.60
C VAL A 127 -5.48 -10.38 -9.71
N ALA A 128 -5.38 -9.29 -10.48
CA ALA A 128 -4.34 -9.13 -11.49
C ALA A 128 -2.92 -9.08 -10.89
N VAL A 129 -2.74 -8.41 -9.74
CA VAL A 129 -1.46 -8.40 -9.01
C VAL A 129 -1.09 -9.79 -8.51
N TYR A 130 -2.02 -10.52 -7.92
CA TYR A 130 -1.79 -11.91 -7.49
C TYR A 130 -1.49 -12.84 -8.68
N GLY A 131 -2.20 -12.67 -9.80
CA GLY A 131 -1.90 -13.38 -11.04
C GLY A 131 -0.51 -13.07 -11.57
N GLY A 132 -0.10 -11.80 -11.56
CA GLY A 132 1.25 -11.36 -11.93
C GLY A 132 2.32 -11.96 -11.03
N TYR A 133 2.11 -11.93 -9.70
CA TYR A 133 3.00 -12.59 -8.75
C TYR A 133 3.11 -14.09 -9.04
N ALA A 134 1.98 -14.79 -9.24
CA ALA A 134 1.99 -16.23 -9.55
C ALA A 134 2.75 -16.54 -10.85
N LEU A 135 2.64 -15.69 -11.87
CA LEU A 135 3.42 -15.83 -13.12
C LEU A 135 4.92 -15.60 -12.90
N ILE A 136 5.31 -14.61 -12.11
CA ILE A 136 6.72 -14.33 -11.78
C ILE A 136 7.29 -15.46 -10.90
N ALA A 137 6.54 -15.87 -9.88
CA ALA A 137 6.91 -16.90 -8.93
C ALA A 137 7.03 -18.28 -9.61
N SER A 138 6.16 -18.61 -10.56
CA SER A 138 6.25 -19.88 -11.31
C SER A 138 7.47 -19.96 -12.24
N GLY A 139 8.08 -18.82 -12.58
CA GLY A 139 9.35 -18.75 -13.32
C GLY A 139 10.61 -18.81 -12.45
N GLY A 140 10.50 -18.66 -11.12
CA GLY A 140 11.63 -18.60 -10.19
C GLY A 140 11.72 -19.83 -9.29
N THR A 141 12.87 -20.52 -9.25
CA THR A 141 13.10 -21.62 -8.32
C THR A 141 13.02 -21.11 -6.88
N HIS A 142 11.99 -21.54 -6.13
CA HIS A 142 11.85 -21.20 -4.72
C HIS A 142 12.99 -21.87 -3.95
N ARG A 143 13.98 -21.11 -3.50
CA ARG A 143 15.02 -21.61 -2.60
C ARG A 143 14.47 -21.52 -1.18
N THR A 144 13.78 -22.56 -0.75
CA THR A 144 13.50 -22.79 0.67
C THR A 144 14.82 -23.19 1.32
N ALA A 145 15.46 -22.25 2.00
CA ALA A 145 16.57 -22.53 2.92
C ALA A 145 16.01 -23.05 4.25
#